data_AF-A0AAV6HV68-F1
#
_entry.id   AF-A0AAV6HV68-F1
#
_cell.length_a   1.000
_cell.length_b   1.000
_cell.length_c   1.000
_cell.angle_alpha   90.00
_cell.angle_beta   90.00
_cell.angle_gamma   90.00
#
_symmetry.space_group_name_H-M   'P 1'
#
loop_
_entity.id
_entity.type
_entity.pdbx_description
1 polymer ?
#
loop_
_entity_poly.entity_id
_entity_poly.type
_entity_poly.pdbx_seq_one_letter_code
_entity_poly.pdbx_strand_id
1 'polypeptide(L)'
;MVCLTFLGVDNWHTLGPLYKKFEEYVGFNIGRATTAKVASIIQNGVWVWPNPRCAITRQIVASTEFSLMPNPLAPDSVRWLLHKSRVYTTKSAWHALRTKYPVVPWSKCVWFPSHVPHWSFIEWLAILGRLSTKDII
;
A
#
# COMPACT_ATOMS: atom_id res chain seq x y z
N MET A 1 13.69 8.27 -7.15
CA MET A 1 13.92 6.92 -6.57
C MET A 1 15.38 6.66 -6.89
N VAL A 2 16.35 6.69 -5.98
CA VAL A 2 16.34 6.42 -4.54
C VAL A 2 17.63 6.96 -3.86
N CYS A 3 17.57 7.37 -2.58
CA CYS A 3 18.65 7.20 -1.58
C CYS A 3 18.19 6.57 -0.23
N LEU A 4 16.88 6.45 0.07
CA LEU A 4 16.37 5.92 1.35
C LEU A 4 15.51 4.63 1.29
N THR A 5 15.23 4.07 0.11
CA THR A 5 14.38 2.87 -0.04
C THR A 5 15.07 1.62 0.51
N PHE A 6 14.40 0.90 1.39
CA PHE A 6 14.88 -0.33 2.01
C PHE A 6 14.76 -1.52 1.06
N LEU A 7 15.85 -2.28 0.93
CA LEU A 7 15.99 -3.39 0.00
C LEU A 7 14.95 -4.48 0.25
N GLY A 8 14.77 -4.89 1.52
CA GLY A 8 13.90 -6.00 1.87
C GLY A 8 12.44 -5.62 2.01
N VAL A 9 12.15 -4.43 2.55
CA VAL A 9 10.83 -4.06 3.10
C VAL A 9 10.00 -3.22 2.13
N ASP A 10 10.63 -2.31 1.40
CA ASP A 10 9.90 -1.40 0.54
C ASP A 10 9.45 -2.08 -0.76
N ASN A 11 8.34 -1.58 -1.31
CA ASN A 11 7.78 -2.09 -2.55
C ASN A 11 8.43 -1.42 -3.78
N TRP A 12 9.71 -1.71 -4.00
CA TRP A 12 10.50 -1.16 -5.10
C TRP A 12 10.74 -2.16 -6.24
N HIS A 13 10.51 -3.46 -5.99
CA HIS A 13 10.72 -4.54 -6.95
C HIS A 13 9.40 -5.07 -7.51
N THR A 14 9.41 -5.60 -8.74
CA THR A 14 8.22 -6.20 -9.40
C THR A 14 7.63 -7.39 -8.65
N LEU A 15 8.48 -8.09 -7.90
CA LEU A 15 8.10 -9.21 -7.03
C LEU A 15 7.40 -8.76 -5.73
N GLY A 16 7.24 -7.45 -5.50
CA GLY A 16 6.78 -6.89 -4.24
C GLY A 16 7.92 -6.74 -3.22
N PRO A 17 7.57 -6.48 -1.94
CA PRO A 17 8.53 -6.52 -0.84
C PRO A 17 9.24 -7.88 -0.79
N LEU A 18 10.56 -7.88 -0.96
CA LEU A 18 11.33 -9.10 -1.08
C LEU A 18 11.21 -10.00 0.17
N TYR A 19 11.03 -9.41 1.35
CA TYR A 19 10.84 -10.18 2.59
C TYR A 19 9.62 -11.12 2.55
N LYS A 20 8.50 -10.69 1.93
CA LYS A 20 7.26 -11.48 1.88
C LYS A 20 7.37 -12.73 1.02
N LYS A 21 8.22 -12.69 0.00
CA LYS A 21 8.33 -13.77 -0.98
C LYS A 21 9.29 -14.87 -0.54
N PHE A 22 10.13 -14.58 0.46
CA PHE A 22 11.25 -15.44 0.83
C PHE A 22 11.36 -15.63 2.36
N GLU A 23 10.21 -15.60 3.07
CA GLU A 23 10.09 -15.83 4.52
C GLU A 23 10.82 -17.09 5.00
N GLU A 24 10.95 -18.10 4.14
CA GLU A 24 11.58 -19.39 4.44
C GLU A 24 13.12 -19.40 4.33
N TYR A 25 13.73 -18.39 3.70
CA TYR A 25 15.20 -18.25 3.66
C TYR A 25 15.66 -17.42 4.86
N VAL A 26 15.60 -18.07 6.02
CA VAL A 26 16.09 -17.66 7.35
C VAL A 26 17.57 -17.16 7.37
N GLY A 27 18.27 -17.15 6.22
CA GLY A 27 19.68 -16.80 6.08
C GLY A 27 20.01 -15.61 5.17
N PHE A 28 19.05 -14.83 4.64
CA PHE A 28 19.42 -13.54 4.03
C PHE A 28 19.67 -12.50 5.13
N ASN A 29 20.66 -12.72 6.01
CA ASN A 29 21.14 -11.77 7.03
C ASN A 29 20.09 -10.73 7.45
N ILE A 30 18.98 -11.16 8.07
CA ILE A 30 17.77 -10.33 8.22
C ILE A 30 18.09 -9.01 8.96
N GLY A 31 19.10 -9.00 9.83
CA GLY A 31 19.62 -7.78 10.48
C GLY A 31 20.35 -6.80 9.56
N ARG A 32 20.99 -7.26 8.47
CA ARG A 32 21.57 -6.39 7.43
C ARG A 32 20.55 -6.02 6.35
N ALA A 33 19.58 -6.89 6.04
CA ALA A 33 18.62 -6.66 4.94
C ALA A 33 17.45 -5.74 5.29
N THR A 34 17.06 -5.69 6.57
CA THR A 34 16.02 -4.76 7.07
C THR A 34 16.46 -3.32 7.04
N THR A 35 17.76 -3.06 7.21
CA THR A 35 18.37 -1.72 7.15
C THR A 35 19.14 -1.44 5.85
N ALA A 36 19.41 -2.47 5.04
CA ALA A 36 20.03 -2.31 3.74
C ALA A 36 19.17 -1.47 2.82
N LYS A 37 19.81 -0.55 2.12
CA LYS A 37 19.16 0.30 1.11
C LYS A 37 19.34 -0.32 -0.27
N VAL A 38 18.41 -0.04 -1.18
CA VAL A 38 18.59 -0.41 -2.60
C VAL A 38 19.89 0.19 -3.16
N ALA A 39 20.26 1.39 -2.74
CA ALA A 39 21.51 2.03 -3.14
C ALA A 39 22.78 1.26 -2.73
N SER A 40 22.76 0.44 -1.67
CA SER A 40 23.97 -0.30 -1.25
C SER A 40 24.33 -1.46 -2.17
N ILE A 41 23.40 -1.89 -3.03
CA ILE A 41 23.60 -2.96 -4.01
C ILE A 41 23.78 -2.41 -5.43
N ILE A 42 24.10 -1.11 -5.55
CA ILE A 42 24.34 -0.45 -6.83
C ILE A 42 25.74 0.16 -6.79
N GLN A 43 26.57 -0.20 -7.77
CA GLN A 43 27.91 0.35 -7.93
C GLN A 43 28.08 0.79 -9.38
N ASN A 44 28.50 2.05 -9.58
CA ASN A 44 28.70 2.63 -10.92
C ASN A 44 27.51 2.45 -11.88
N GLY A 45 26.28 2.54 -11.37
CA GLY A 45 25.07 2.35 -12.18
C GLY A 45 24.81 0.90 -12.61
N VAL A 46 25.43 -0.08 -11.93
CA VAL A 46 25.23 -1.51 -12.17
C VAL A 46 24.77 -2.18 -10.88
N TRP A 47 23.85 -3.13 -11.02
CA TRP A 47 23.39 -3.96 -9.91
C TRP A 47 24.49 -4.93 -9.45
N VAL A 48 24.86 -4.85 -8.18
CA VAL A 48 25.82 -5.74 -7.52
C VAL A 48 25.11 -6.47 -6.38
N TRP A 49 24.53 -7.62 -6.72
CA TRP A 49 23.75 -8.42 -5.78
C TRP A 49 24.65 -9.24 -4.83
N PRO A 50 24.34 -9.28 -3.53
CA PRO A 50 25.05 -10.13 -2.59
C PRO A 50 24.78 -11.61 -2.89
N ASN A 51 25.85 -12.40 -2.92
CA ASN A 51 25.82 -13.85 -3.16
C ASN A 51 25.00 -14.25 -4.42
N PRO A 52 25.50 -13.96 -5.63
CA PRO A 52 24.79 -14.22 -6.90
C PRO A 52 24.61 -15.72 -7.21
N ARG A 53 25.25 -16.60 -6.44
CA ARG A 53 25.16 -18.06 -6.63
C ARG A 53 23.95 -18.67 -5.93
N CYS A 54 23.32 -17.96 -5.00
CA CYS A 54 22.10 -18.41 -4.34
C CYS A 54 20.92 -18.47 -5.34
N ALA A 55 20.12 -19.53 -5.27
CA ALA A 55 18.95 -19.72 -6.14
C ALA A 55 17.96 -18.55 -6.04
N ILE A 56 17.77 -18.00 -4.85
CA ILE A 56 16.88 -16.85 -4.62
C ILE A 56 17.44 -15.59 -5.27
N THR A 57 18.72 -15.28 -5.05
CA THR A 57 19.37 -14.13 -5.69
C THR A 57 19.26 -14.23 -7.21
N ARG A 58 19.41 -15.42 -7.80
CA ARG A 58 19.21 -15.61 -9.26
C ARG A 58 17.79 -15.31 -9.70
N GLN A 59 16.78 -15.69 -8.93
CA GLN A 59 15.38 -15.39 -9.25
C GLN A 59 15.11 -13.88 -9.18
N ILE A 60 15.67 -13.19 -8.19
CA ILE A 60 15.55 -11.74 -8.06
C ILE A 60 16.26 -11.06 -9.23
N VAL A 61 17.51 -11.42 -9.52
CA VAL A 61 18.29 -10.89 -10.65
C VAL A 61 17.56 -11.10 -11.97
N ALA A 62 17.01 -12.29 -12.22
CA ALA A 62 16.28 -12.60 -13.46
C ALA A 62 14.98 -11.79 -13.63
N SER A 63 14.42 -11.27 -12.54
CA SER A 63 13.21 -10.44 -12.54
C SER A 63 13.47 -8.95 -12.27
N THR A 64 14.75 -8.58 -12.11
CA THR A 64 15.16 -7.18 -11.93
C THR A 64 15.33 -6.55 -13.31
N GLU A 65 14.40 -5.68 -13.68
CA GLU A 65 14.51 -4.91 -14.92
C GLU A 65 15.48 -3.73 -14.77
N PHE A 66 16.10 -3.30 -15.87
CA PHE A 66 16.92 -2.09 -15.89
C PHE A 66 16.11 -0.82 -15.54
N SER A 67 14.81 -0.83 -15.82
CA SER A 67 13.85 0.24 -15.49
C SER A 67 13.75 0.51 -13.98
N LEU A 68 14.12 -0.45 -13.14
CA LEU A 68 14.15 -0.31 -11.67
C LEU A 68 15.38 0.44 -11.17
N MET A 69 16.36 0.71 -12.04
CA MET A 69 17.58 1.42 -11.65
C MET A 69 17.23 2.81 -11.12
N PRO A 70 17.55 3.12 -9.85
CA PRO A 70 17.29 4.43 -9.31
C PRO A 70 18.16 5.50 -9.99
N ASN A 71 17.57 6.68 -10.20
CA ASN A 71 18.30 7.84 -10.67
C ASN A 71 18.98 8.52 -9.47
N PRO A 72 20.32 8.56 -9.39
CA PRO A 72 21.05 9.13 -8.25
C PRO A 72 20.89 10.65 -8.12
N LEU A 73 20.46 11.35 -9.18
CA LEU A 73 20.25 12.79 -9.18
C LEU A 73 18.80 13.18 -8.82
N ALA A 74 17.88 12.23 -8.80
CA ALA A 74 16.48 12.51 -8.51
C ALA A 74 16.21 12.38 -6.99
N PRO A 75 15.51 13.35 -6.37
CA PRO A 75 15.17 13.26 -4.95
C PRO A 75 14.25 12.08 -4.63
N ASP A 76 14.23 11.71 -3.36
CA ASP A 76 13.31 10.70 -2.85
C ASP A 76 11.87 11.22 -2.82
N SER A 77 10.93 10.40 -3.30
CA SER A 77 9.52 10.74 -3.36
C SER A 77 8.67 9.56 -2.88
N VAL A 78 7.84 9.78 -1.88
CA VAL A 78 6.84 8.79 -1.44
C VAL A 78 5.72 8.69 -2.48
N ARG A 79 5.35 7.47 -2.85
CA ARG A 79 4.31 7.21 -3.86
C ARG A 79 3.17 6.39 -3.26
N TRP A 80 1.94 6.88 -3.42
CA TRP A 80 0.73 6.21 -2.96
C TRP A 80 0.28 5.14 -3.97
N LEU A 81 0.64 3.88 -3.73
CA LEU A 81 0.42 2.81 -4.71
C LEU A 81 -1.06 2.40 -4.87
N LEU A 82 -1.91 2.72 -3.89
CA LEU A 82 -3.33 2.40 -3.89
C LEU A 82 -4.18 3.33 -4.79
N HIS A 83 -3.55 4.30 -5.46
CA HIS A 83 -4.24 5.20 -6.40
C HIS A 83 -3.43 5.39 -7.69
N LYS A 84 -4.13 5.55 -8.81
CA LYS A 84 -3.52 5.67 -10.14
C LYS A 84 -2.56 6.86 -10.26
N SER A 85 -2.88 7.98 -9.61
CA SER A 85 -2.04 9.20 -9.64
C SER A 85 -0.73 9.06 -8.87
N ARG A 86 -0.54 7.99 -8.07
CA ARG A 86 0.60 7.82 -7.15
C ARG A 86 0.74 8.93 -6.09
N VAL A 87 -0.24 9.82 -5.97
CA VAL A 87 -0.28 10.91 -4.99
C VAL A 87 -1.24 10.54 -3.87
N TYR A 88 -0.81 10.76 -2.63
CA TYR A 88 -1.64 10.57 -1.45
C TYR A 88 -2.65 11.72 -1.32
N THR A 89 -3.92 11.37 -1.07
CA THR A 89 -4.95 12.28 -0.60
C THR A 89 -5.82 11.54 0.42
N THR A 90 -6.44 12.24 1.36
CA THR A 90 -7.41 11.64 2.30
C THR A 90 -8.55 10.94 1.55
N LYS A 91 -8.99 11.53 0.43
CA LYS A 91 -10.01 10.96 -0.45
C LYS A 91 -9.55 9.63 -1.08
N SER A 92 -8.33 9.57 -1.63
CA SER A 92 -7.81 8.34 -2.22
C SER A 92 -7.59 7.25 -1.17
N ALA A 93 -7.16 7.63 0.04
CA ALA A 93 -7.02 6.69 1.15
C ALA A 93 -8.37 6.12 1.58
N TRP A 94 -9.36 6.99 1.79
CA TRP A 94 -10.72 6.58 2.13
C TRP A 94 -11.35 5.65 1.09
N HIS A 95 -11.18 5.97 -0.20
CA HIS A 95 -11.69 5.12 -1.27
C HIS A 95 -10.98 3.77 -1.40
N ALA A 96 -9.71 3.68 -1.01
CA ALA A 96 -8.95 2.43 -1.04
C ALA A 96 -9.29 1.53 0.14
N LEU A 97 -9.58 2.09 1.32
CA LEU A 97 -9.90 1.33 2.53
C LEU A 97 -11.36 0.88 2.60
N ARG A 98 -12.29 1.68 2.06
CA ARG A 98 -13.72 1.38 2.18
C ARG A 98 -14.18 0.31 1.19
N THR A 99 -15.02 -0.59 1.67
CA THR A 99 -15.85 -1.42 0.78
C THR A 99 -16.94 -0.54 0.15
N LYS A 100 -17.08 -0.61 -1.19
CA LYS A 100 -18.15 0.11 -1.90
C LYS A 100 -19.39 -0.77 -1.97
N TYR A 101 -20.48 -0.29 -1.39
CA TYR A 101 -21.80 -0.89 -1.57
C TYR A 101 -22.59 -0.13 -2.65
N PRO A 102 -23.55 -0.78 -3.33
CA PRO A 102 -24.50 -0.11 -4.20
C PRO A 102 -25.21 1.03 -3.47
N VAL A 103 -25.49 2.11 -4.20
CA VAL A 103 -26.26 3.23 -3.66
C VAL A 103 -27.71 2.77 -3.51
N VAL A 104 -28.19 2.77 -2.28
CA VAL A 104 -29.59 2.44 -1.94
C VAL A 104 -30.53 3.59 -2.28
N PRO A 105 -31.79 3.33 -2.69
CA PRO A 105 -32.72 4.37 -3.12
C PRO A 105 -32.96 5.46 -2.06
N TRP A 106 -33.04 5.08 -0.80
CA TRP A 106 -33.26 5.99 0.33
C TRP A 106 -32.03 6.80 0.74
N SER A 107 -30.85 6.56 0.14
CA SER A 107 -29.61 7.25 0.52
C SER A 107 -29.70 8.78 0.37
N LYS A 108 -30.46 9.27 -0.61
CA LYS A 108 -30.66 10.70 -0.84
C LYS A 108 -31.58 11.36 0.18
N CYS A 109 -32.47 10.60 0.82
CA CYS A 109 -33.30 11.11 1.91
C CYS A 109 -32.45 11.34 3.18
N VAL A 110 -31.50 10.44 3.43
CA VAL A 110 -30.64 10.48 4.62
C VAL A 110 -29.43 11.42 4.44
N TRP A 111 -28.75 11.35 3.28
CA TRP A 111 -27.44 11.97 3.05
C TRP A 111 -27.48 13.06 1.97
N PHE A 112 -28.30 14.09 2.15
CA PHE A 112 -28.40 15.24 1.22
C PHE A 112 -27.47 16.40 1.61
N PRO A 113 -27.18 17.35 0.71
CA PRO A 113 -26.42 18.55 1.06
C PRO A 113 -27.10 19.32 2.19
N SER A 114 -26.32 19.76 3.19
CA SER A 114 -26.84 20.47 4.38
C SER A 114 -27.76 19.66 5.30
N HIS A 115 -27.73 18.32 5.21
CA HIS A 115 -28.36 17.48 6.23
C HIS A 115 -27.72 17.73 7.61
N VAL A 116 -28.52 17.62 8.66
CA VAL A 116 -28.03 17.69 10.04
C VAL A 116 -27.66 16.27 10.48
N PRO A 117 -26.39 16.00 10.83
CA PRO A 117 -25.93 14.64 11.11
C PRO A 117 -26.76 13.89 12.17
N HIS A 118 -27.23 14.61 13.20
CA HIS A 118 -28.07 14.03 14.26
C HIS A 118 -29.39 13.48 13.71
N TRP A 119 -30.12 14.27 12.92
CA TRP A 119 -31.41 13.87 12.37
C TRP A 119 -31.26 12.79 11.29
N SER A 120 -30.27 12.91 10.41
CA SER A 120 -29.97 11.89 9.41
C SER A 120 -29.61 10.54 10.03
N PHE A 121 -28.89 10.55 11.15
CA PHE A 121 -28.56 9.30 11.85
C PHE A 121 -29.82 8.62 12.41
N ILE A 122 -30.74 9.39 13.00
CA ILE A 122 -32.02 8.85 13.48
C ILE A 122 -32.87 8.32 12.33
N GLU A 123 -32.99 9.07 11.22
CA GLU A 123 -33.74 8.65 10.03
C GLU A 123 -33.14 7.37 9.41
N TRP A 124 -31.81 7.28 9.34
CA TRP A 124 -31.12 6.07 8.89
C TRP A 124 -31.47 4.86 9.75
N LEU A 125 -31.46 5.00 11.08
CA LEU A 125 -31.88 3.93 11.98
C LEU A 125 -33.37 3.57 11.81
N ALA A 126 -34.23 4.57 11.58
CA ALA A 126 -35.65 4.35 11.32
C ALA A 126 -35.89 3.53 10.05
N ILE A 127 -35.24 3.89 8.94
CA ILE A 127 -35.32 3.18 7.66
C ILE A 127 -34.83 1.73 7.81
N LEU A 128 -33.82 1.50 8.67
CA LEU A 128 -33.30 0.17 8.95
C LEU A 128 -34.13 -0.63 9.96
N GLY A 129 -35.21 -0.06 10.54
CA GLY A 129 -35.98 -0.70 11.61
C GLY A 129 -35.17 -0.95 12.88
N ARG A 130 -34.13 -0.14 13.12
CA ARG A 130 -33.17 -0.26 14.24
C ARG A 130 -33.39 0.75 15.35
N LEU A 131 -34.49 1.50 15.29
CA LEU A 131 -34.96 2.26 16.45
C LEU A 131 -35.50 1.27 17.47
N SER A 132 -35.01 1.34 18.70
CA SER A 132 -35.62 0.63 19.81
C SER A 132 -37.00 1.25 20.05
N THR A 133 -38.05 0.63 19.52
CA THR A 133 -39.41 0.88 19.98
C THR A 133 -39.52 0.17 21.33
N LYS A 134 -40.08 0.86 22.33
CA LYS A 134 -40.28 0.30 23.67
C LYS A 134 -41.43 -0.71 23.70
N ASP A 135 -41.55 -1.55 22.67
CA ASP A 135 -42.49 -2.66 22.65
C ASP A 135 -41.83 -3.82 23.41
N ILE A 136 -41.78 -3.66 24.74
CA ILE A 136 -41.55 -4.75 25.68
C ILE A 136 -42.88 -5.49 25.73
N ILE A 137 -42.95 -6.64 25.05
CA ILE A 137 -44.03 -7.63 25.23
C ILE A 137 -43.84 -8.32 26.58
#